data_AF-A0A7Z9SDQ6-F1
#
_entry.id   AF-A0A7Z9SDQ6-F1
#
_cell.length_a   1.000
_cell.length_b   1.000
_cell.length_c   1.000
_cell.angle_alpha   90.00
_cell.angle_beta   90.00
_cell.angle_gamma   90.00
#
_symmetry.space_group_name_H-M   'P 1'
#
loop_
_entity.id
_entity.type
_entity.pdbx_description
1 polymer ?
#
loop_
_entity_poly.entity_id
_entity_poly.type
_entity_poly.pdbx_seq_one_letter_code
_entity_poly.pdbx_strand_id
1 'polypeptide(L)'
;EYWWWSLFIVLAGIVLAVVDTLTGTMGMFGDSGLLGGLFELGVIVPSLALGVRRLHDINRTGWWLLLVFGFFPIAAIGGGILLVSFFLLDNFLILTVLGFAMVIGGGILGLIGIIVLIVWAIKQGDTGPNKYGPDPRMATSQ
;
A
#
# COMPACT_ATOMS: atom_id res chain seq x y z
N GLU A 1 13.46 -6.47 -11.89
CA GLU A 1 13.42 -6.95 -10.48
C GLU A 1 12.10 -6.60 -9.79
N TYR A 2 11.68 -5.33 -9.76
CA TYR A 2 10.41 -4.90 -9.15
C TYR A 2 9.18 -5.76 -9.53
N TRP A 3 8.94 -5.98 -10.83
CA TRP A 3 7.80 -6.78 -11.29
C TRP A 3 7.87 -8.26 -10.94
N TRP A 4 9.07 -8.84 -10.89
CA TRP A 4 9.26 -10.22 -10.44
C TRP A 4 9.00 -10.36 -8.94
N TRP A 5 9.39 -9.36 -8.14
CA TRP A 5 9.04 -9.28 -6.73
C TRP A 5 7.53 -9.13 -6.52
N SER A 6 6.86 -8.26 -7.28
CA SER A 6 5.40 -8.13 -7.24
C SER A 6 4.70 -9.44 -7.61
N LEU A 7 5.18 -10.14 -8.64
CA LEU A 7 4.67 -11.45 -9.03
C LEU A 7 4.86 -12.48 -7.91
N PHE A 8 6.04 -12.52 -7.29
CA PHE A 8 6.32 -13.40 -6.15
C PHE A 8 5.36 -13.16 -4.99
N ILE A 9 5.11 -11.90 -4.61
CA ILE A 9 4.16 -11.56 -3.54
C ILE A 9 2.75 -12.05 -3.88
N VAL A 10 2.29 -11.81 -5.12
CA VAL A 10 0.95 -12.25 -5.54
C VAL A 10 0.83 -13.77 -5.49
N LEU A 11 1.81 -14.50 -6.02
CA LEU A 11 1.80 -15.96 -6.01
C LEU A 11 1.91 -16.53 -4.60
N ALA A 12 2.80 -15.99 -3.78
CA ALA A 12 2.93 -16.38 -2.37
C ALA A 12 1.65 -16.13 -1.59
N GLY A 13 0.97 -14.98 -1.83
CA GLY A 13 -0.32 -14.67 -1.23
C GLY A 13 -1.42 -15.66 -1.61
N ILE A 14 -1.49 -16.07 -2.88
CA ILE A 14 -2.45 -17.10 -3.32
C ILE A 14 -2.18 -18.44 -2.63
N VAL A 15 -0.92 -18.87 -2.57
CA VAL A 15 -0.54 -20.12 -1.91
C VAL A 15 -0.87 -20.07 -0.42
N LEU A 16 -0.53 -18.98 0.27
CA LEU A 16 -0.79 -18.80 1.69
C LEU A 16 -2.29 -18.75 1.99
N ALA A 17 -3.09 -18.12 1.14
CA ALA A 17 -4.55 -18.14 1.28
C ALA A 17 -5.09 -19.58 1.26
N VAL A 18 -4.64 -20.40 0.31
CA VAL A 18 -5.04 -21.82 0.24
C VAL A 18 -4.57 -22.57 1.48
N VAL A 19 -3.31 -22.38 1.90
CA VAL A 19 -2.75 -23.05 3.08
C VAL A 19 -3.57 -22.68 4.32
N ASP A 20 -3.81 -21.40 4.57
CA ASP A 20 -4.55 -20.93 5.74
C ASP A 20 -6.00 -21.45 5.77
N THR A 21 -6.65 -21.59 4.61
CA THR A 21 -7.97 -22.26 4.49
C THR A 21 -7.89 -23.72 4.92
N LEU A 22 -6.87 -24.46 4.46
CA LEU A 22 -6.72 -25.88 4.72
C LEU A 22 -6.27 -26.18 6.17
N THR A 23 -5.45 -25.33 6.76
CA THR A 23 -4.96 -25.48 8.14
C THR A 23 -5.94 -24.93 9.18
N GLY A 24 -7.05 -24.30 8.75
CA GLY A 24 -8.03 -23.69 9.64
C GLY A 24 -7.50 -22.48 10.41
N THR A 25 -6.43 -21.86 9.91
CA THR A 25 -5.77 -20.69 10.51
C THR A 25 -6.28 -19.37 9.95
N MET A 26 -7.29 -19.40 9.06
CA MET A 26 -7.94 -18.19 8.56
C MET A 26 -8.54 -17.35 9.69
N GLY A 27 -8.48 -16.03 9.52
CA GLY A 27 -9.13 -15.10 10.44
C GLY A 27 -10.64 -15.34 10.52
N MET A 28 -11.24 -15.04 11.68
CA MET A 28 -12.68 -15.20 11.94
C MET A 28 -13.58 -14.47 10.92
N PHE A 29 -13.06 -13.43 10.25
CA PHE A 29 -13.76 -12.63 9.25
C PHE A 29 -13.28 -12.87 7.81
N GLY A 30 -12.55 -13.97 7.55
CA GLY A 30 -12.01 -14.26 6.21
C GLY A 30 -10.76 -13.45 5.84
N ASP A 31 -10.15 -12.80 6.83
CA ASP A 31 -8.89 -12.06 6.68
C ASP A 31 -7.67 -13.01 6.57
N SER A 32 -6.49 -12.43 6.30
CA SER A 32 -5.20 -13.12 6.28
C SER A 32 -5.06 -14.04 7.50
N GLY A 33 -4.84 -15.33 7.26
CA GLY A 33 -4.62 -16.28 8.35
C GLY A 33 -3.27 -16.06 9.03
N LEU A 34 -2.98 -16.82 10.09
CA LEU A 34 -1.74 -16.66 10.85
C LEU A 34 -0.48 -16.67 9.96
N LEU A 35 -0.43 -17.55 8.96
CA LEU A 35 0.72 -17.69 8.07
C LEU A 35 0.78 -16.55 7.05
N GLY A 36 -0.37 -16.19 6.47
CA GLY A 36 -0.51 -14.99 5.63
C GLY A 36 -0.05 -13.72 6.34
N GLY A 37 -0.49 -13.50 7.58
CA GLY A 37 -0.13 -12.33 8.38
C GLY A 37 1.37 -12.27 8.72
N LEU A 38 1.99 -13.39 9.07
CA LEU A 38 3.44 -13.44 9.30
C LEU A 38 4.24 -13.16 8.02
N PHE A 39 3.78 -13.67 6.89
CA PHE A 39 4.39 -13.40 5.60
C PHE A 39 4.29 -11.92 5.24
N GLU A 40 3.12 -11.31 5.38
CA GLU A 40 2.89 -9.88 5.15
C GLU A 40 3.89 -9.04 5.96
N LEU A 41 4.04 -9.32 7.25
CA LEU A 41 5.01 -8.63 8.10
C LEU A 41 6.45 -8.78 7.61
N GLY A 42 6.83 -9.98 7.18
CA GLY A 42 8.16 -10.26 6.64
C GLY A 42 8.44 -9.53 5.31
N VAL A 43 7.42 -9.34 4.47
CA VAL A 43 7.58 -8.71 3.15
C VAL A 43 7.43 -7.19 3.15
N ILE A 44 6.97 -6.57 4.24
CA ILE A 44 6.84 -5.10 4.34
C ILE A 44 8.17 -4.42 4.04
N VAL A 45 9.24 -4.81 4.72
CA VAL A 45 10.57 -4.18 4.58
C VAL A 45 11.11 -4.29 3.15
N PRO A 46 11.21 -5.48 2.53
CA PRO A 46 11.69 -5.60 1.15
C PRO A 46 10.77 -4.92 0.13
N SER A 47 9.44 -4.91 0.35
CA SER A 47 8.50 -4.22 -0.54
C SER A 47 8.70 -2.71 -0.54
N LEU A 48 8.91 -2.12 0.64
CA LEU A 48 9.24 -0.70 0.77
C LEU A 48 10.60 -0.39 0.13
N ALA A 49 11.62 -1.21 0.39
CA ALA A 49 12.96 -1.01 -0.17
C ALA A 49 12.94 -1.00 -1.72
N LEU A 50 12.23 -1.94 -2.33
CA LEU A 50 12.09 -2.01 -3.79
C LEU A 50 11.23 -0.88 -4.36
N GLY A 51 10.19 -0.46 -3.65
CA GLY A 51 9.41 0.73 -4.01
C GLY A 51 10.25 2.00 -4.00
N VAL A 52 11.08 2.20 -2.98
CA VAL A 52 11.98 3.36 -2.87
C VAL A 52 13.00 3.36 -4.00
N ARG A 53 13.61 2.21 -4.29
CA ARG A 53 14.52 2.06 -5.43
C ARG A 53 13.84 2.45 -6.74
N ARG A 54 12.60 2.00 -6.97
CA ARG A 54 11.88 2.32 -8.20
C ARG A 54 11.59 3.81 -8.36
N LEU A 55 11.29 4.50 -7.26
CA LEU A 55 11.13 5.95 -7.25
C LEU A 55 12.45 6.67 -7.49
N HIS A 56 13.55 6.17 -6.92
CA HIS A 56 14.88 6.71 -7.17
C HIS A 56 15.29 6.56 -8.64
N ASP A 57 14.91 5.46 -9.32
CA ASP A 57 15.16 5.24 -10.75
C ASP A 57 14.50 6.30 -11.65
N ILE A 58 13.40 6.93 -11.19
CA ILE A 58 12.70 8.03 -11.89
C ILE A 58 12.96 9.40 -11.24
N ASN A 59 14.04 9.51 -10.46
CA ASN A 59 14.47 10.74 -9.78
C ASN A 59 13.39 11.36 -8.87
N ARG A 60 12.61 10.52 -8.19
CA ARG A 60 11.61 10.89 -7.18
C ARG A 60 12.05 10.42 -5.79
N THR A 61 11.59 11.09 -4.73
CA THR A 61 11.92 10.73 -3.35
C THR A 61 11.14 9.50 -2.87
N GLY A 62 11.74 8.65 -2.02
CA GLY A 62 11.04 7.51 -1.42
C GLY A 62 9.79 7.88 -0.60
N TRP A 63 9.72 9.12 -0.09
CA TRP A 63 8.58 9.65 0.66
C TRP A 63 7.25 9.61 -0.10
N TRP A 64 7.28 9.55 -1.44
CA TRP A 64 6.06 9.41 -2.24
C TRP A 64 5.30 8.11 -1.95
N LEU A 65 5.95 7.06 -1.43
CA LEU A 65 5.25 5.84 -0.97
C LEU A 65 4.30 6.11 0.20
N LEU A 66 4.54 7.15 1.00
CA LEU A 66 3.64 7.51 2.10
C LEU A 66 2.29 7.99 1.62
N LEU A 67 2.09 8.33 0.34
CA LEU A 67 0.75 8.62 -0.16
C LEU A 67 -0.20 7.43 0.01
N VAL A 68 0.31 6.21 -0.12
CA VAL A 68 -0.45 4.98 0.14
C VAL A 68 -0.67 4.76 1.64
N PHE A 69 0.23 5.21 2.52
CA PHE A 69 0.03 5.03 3.97
C PHE A 69 -0.75 6.18 4.63
N GLY A 70 -0.71 7.38 4.04
CA GLY A 70 -1.27 8.61 4.59
C GLY A 70 -2.79 8.68 4.55
N PHE A 71 -3.46 7.87 3.73
CA PHE A 71 -4.92 7.81 3.72
C PHE A 71 -5.50 7.00 4.90
N PHE A 72 -4.74 6.02 5.42
CA PHE A 72 -5.17 5.18 6.55
C PHE A 72 -5.57 5.99 7.79
N PRO A 73 -4.79 6.97 8.29
CA PRO A 73 -5.21 7.75 9.45
C PRO A 73 -6.49 8.56 9.19
N ILE A 74 -6.66 9.11 7.99
CA ILE A 74 -7.87 9.89 7.63
C ILE A 74 -9.11 9.00 7.66
N ALA A 75 -9.02 7.82 7.01
CA ALA A 75 -10.10 6.85 7.00
C ALA A 75 -10.40 6.30 8.41
N ALA A 76 -9.37 6.03 9.21
CA ALA A 76 -9.52 5.55 10.58
C ALA A 76 -10.20 6.59 11.49
N ILE A 77 -9.84 7.88 11.36
CA ILE A 77 -10.49 8.97 12.09
C ILE A 77 -11.97 9.07 11.70
N GLY A 78 -12.28 9.03 10.40
CA GLY A 78 -13.65 9.03 9.91
C GLY A 78 -14.46 7.84 10.46
N GLY A 79 -13.89 6.64 10.42
CA GLY A 79 -14.49 5.42 10.99
C GLY A 79 -14.73 5.52 12.50
N GLY A 80 -13.75 6.03 13.26
CA GLY A 80 -13.89 6.25 14.70
C GLY A 80 -15.03 7.22 15.04
N ILE A 81 -15.18 8.30 14.26
CA ILE A 81 -16.29 9.25 14.41
C ILE A 81 -17.64 8.59 14.14
N LEU A 82 -17.73 7.73 13.11
CA LEU A 82 -18.95 6.96 12.83
C LEU A 82 -19.30 6.02 13.98
N LEU A 83 -18.31 5.31 14.54
CA LEU A 83 -18.53 4.44 15.70
C LEU A 83 -19.03 5.22 16.92
N VAL A 84 -18.38 6.33 17.25
CA VAL A 84 -18.81 7.21 18.37
C VAL A 84 -20.22 7.73 18.14
N SER A 85 -20.53 8.18 16.91
CA SER A 85 -21.86 8.71 16.56
C SER A 85 -22.95 7.65 16.67
N PHE A 86 -22.64 6.39 16.33
CA PHE A 86 -23.58 5.27 16.42
C PHE A 86 -23.92 4.87 17.85
N PHE A 87 -22.94 4.92 18.78
CA PHE A 87 -23.11 4.40 20.15
C PHE A 87 -23.47 5.46 21.19
N LEU A 88 -23.07 6.73 21.01
CA LEU A 88 -23.05 7.71 22.11
C LEU A 88 -24.00 8.90 21.94
N LEU A 89 -24.62 9.08 20.77
CA LEU A 89 -25.38 10.28 20.45
C LEU A 89 -26.74 9.96 19.84
N ASP A 90 -27.82 10.30 20.55
CA ASP A 90 -29.20 9.98 20.14
C ASP A 90 -29.70 10.74 18.89
N ASN A 91 -28.96 11.72 18.36
CA ASN A 91 -29.27 12.37 17.07
C ASN A 91 -28.19 13.37 16.62
N PHE A 92 -27.24 12.98 15.76
CA PHE A 92 -26.27 13.95 15.25
C PHE A 92 -25.89 13.73 13.78
N LEU A 93 -26.71 14.29 12.88
CA LEU A 93 -26.50 14.26 11.43
C LEU A 93 -25.11 14.80 11.03
N ILE A 94 -24.57 15.79 11.74
CA ILE A 94 -23.31 16.45 11.38
C ILE A 94 -22.09 15.53 11.55
N LEU A 95 -21.92 14.83 12.68
CA LEU A 95 -20.77 13.93 12.90
C LEU A 95 -20.85 12.72 11.98
N THR A 96 -22.05 12.18 11.75
CA THR A 96 -22.26 11.09 10.80
C THR A 96 -21.84 11.52 9.39
N VAL A 97 -22.29 12.68 8.93
CA VAL A 97 -21.90 13.24 7.62
C VAL A 97 -20.40 13.52 7.55
N LEU A 98 -19.78 14.08 8.60
CA LEU A 98 -18.34 14.32 8.66
C LEU A 98 -17.53 13.01 8.64
N GLY A 99 -17.99 11.98 9.35
CA GLY A 99 -17.37 10.65 9.35
C GLY A 99 -17.38 10.02 7.97
N PHE A 100 -18.54 9.99 7.30
CA PHE A 100 -18.64 9.50 5.92
C PHE A 100 -17.79 10.33 4.94
N ALA A 101 -17.81 11.65 5.06
CA ALA A 101 -17.00 12.53 4.22
C ALA A 101 -15.49 12.25 4.37
N MET A 102 -15.01 12.00 5.59
CA MET A 102 -13.60 11.65 5.83
C MET A 102 -13.24 10.26 5.33
N VAL A 103 -14.11 9.25 5.51
CA VAL A 103 -13.86 7.90 4.97
C VAL A 103 -13.81 7.93 3.44
N ILE A 104 -14.78 8.59 2.80
CA ILE A 104 -14.84 8.71 1.34
C ILE A 104 -13.67 9.55 0.82
N GLY A 105 -13.40 10.71 1.43
CA GLY A 105 -12.30 11.58 1.02
C GLY A 105 -10.93 10.93 1.19
N GLY A 106 -10.70 10.24 2.31
CA GLY A 106 -9.51 9.42 2.53
C GLY A 106 -9.38 8.30 1.49
N GLY A 107 -10.47 7.58 1.21
CA GLY A 107 -10.50 6.54 0.18
C GLY A 107 -10.13 7.08 -1.21
N ILE A 108 -10.70 8.21 -1.62
CA ILE A 108 -10.38 8.87 -2.90
C ILE A 108 -8.91 9.29 -2.95
N LEU A 109 -8.38 9.89 -1.88
CA LEU A 109 -6.98 10.28 -1.80
C LEU A 109 -6.05 9.06 -1.91
N GLY A 110 -6.39 7.97 -1.21
CA GLY A 110 -5.67 6.70 -1.29
C GLY A 110 -5.66 6.13 -2.71
N LEU A 111 -6.82 6.11 -3.38
CA LEU A 111 -6.92 5.67 -4.78
C LEU A 111 -6.07 6.51 -5.73
N ILE A 112 -6.08 7.84 -5.58
CA ILE A 112 -5.23 8.74 -6.36
C ILE A 112 -3.75 8.41 -6.11
N GLY A 113 -3.34 8.24 -4.85
CA GLY A 113 -1.99 7.86 -4.48
C GLY A 113 -1.55 6.53 -5.13
N ILE A 114 -2.41 5.51 -5.07
CA ILE A 114 -2.17 4.20 -5.71
C ILE A 114 -2.00 4.37 -7.23
N ILE A 115 -2.88 5.10 -7.89
CA ILE A 115 -2.81 5.34 -9.34
C ILE A 115 -1.48 6.01 -9.71
N VAL A 116 -1.10 7.08 -9.00
CA VAL A 116 0.17 7.78 -9.24
C VAL A 116 1.36 6.86 -9.08
N LEU A 117 1.38 6.03 -8.03
CA LEU A 117 2.48 5.09 -7.79
C LEU A 117 2.52 3.95 -8.82
N ILE A 118 1.38 3.45 -9.28
CA ILE A 118 1.32 2.45 -10.36
C ILE A 118 1.87 3.04 -11.66
N VAL A 119 1.41 4.26 -12.03
CA VAL A 119 1.91 4.95 -13.23
C VAL A 119 3.42 5.12 -13.16
N TRP A 120 3.96 5.49 -12.00
CA TRP A 120 5.40 5.62 -11.78
C TRP A 120 6.15 4.29 -11.75
N ALA A 121 5.53 3.22 -11.23
CA ALA A 121 6.11 1.89 -11.25
C ALA A 121 6.27 1.35 -12.69
N ILE A 122 5.32 1.68 -13.57
CA ILE A 122 5.34 1.31 -14.98
C ILE A 122 6.29 2.21 -15.79
N LYS A 123 6.36 3.52 -15.47
CA LYS A 123 7.20 4.49 -16.19
C LYS A 123 8.66 4.04 -16.25
N GLN A 124 9.26 4.01 -17.43
CA GLN A 124 10.68 3.65 -17.56
C GLN A 124 11.57 4.59 -16.72
N GLY A 125 12.60 4.04 -16.08
CA GLY A 125 13.58 4.83 -15.31
C GLY A 125 14.29 5.84 -16.21
N ASP A 126 14.66 7.00 -15.66
CA ASP A 126 15.34 8.07 -16.40
C ASP A 126 16.68 7.55 -16.95
N THR A 127 17.05 8.03 -18.14
CA THR A 127 18.32 7.68 -18.79
C THR A 127 19.41 8.66 -18.37
N GLY A 128 20.58 8.15 -17.95
CA GLY A 128 21.69 8.98 -17.50
C GLY A 128 21.83 9.05 -15.97
N PRO A 129 22.88 9.72 -15.46
CA PRO A 129 23.09 9.85 -14.02
C PRO A 129 22.00 10.70 -13.36
N ASN A 130 21.44 10.21 -12.27
CA ASN A 130 20.44 10.92 -11.46
C ASN A 130 21.02 11.27 -10.07
N LYS A 131 20.22 11.94 -9.22
CA LYS A 131 20.63 12.34 -7.87
C LYS A 131 21.03 11.15 -6.96
N TYR A 132 20.56 9.96 -7.28
CA TYR A 132 20.71 8.75 -6.48
C TYR A 132 21.79 7.79 -7.01
N GLY A 133 22.29 8.00 -8.23
CA GLY A 133 23.37 7.23 -8.81
C GLY A 133 23.39 7.22 -10.35
N PRO A 134 24.44 6.63 -10.96
CA PRO A 134 24.52 6.41 -12.40
C PRO A 134 23.56 5.32 -12.88
N ASP A 135 23.05 5.45 -14.11
CA ASP A 135 22.16 4.46 -14.73
C ASP A 135 22.90 3.12 -14.93
N PRO A 136 22.46 2.01 -14.30
CA PRO A 136 23.10 0.72 -14.46
C PRO A 136 23.03 0.17 -15.89
N ARG A 137 22.16 0.72 -16.76
CA ARG A 137 22.07 0.33 -18.17
C ARG A 137 23.22 0.86 -19.03
N MET A 138 23.91 1.92 -18.58
CA MET A 138 25.03 2.52 -19.33
C MET A 138 26.40 1.95 -18.94
N ALA A 139 26.49 1.13 -17.88
CA ALA A 139 27.75 0.50 -17.46
C ALA A 139 28.24 -0.60 -18.42
N THR A 140 27.37 -1.11 -19.30
CA THR A 140 27.66 -2.23 -20.23
C THR A 140 27.90 -1.81 -21.68
N SER A 141 27.87 -0.51 -22.00
CA SER A 141 28.03 0.00 -23.38
C SER A 141 29.42 0.55 -23.70
N GLN A 142 30.46 0.10 -22.99
CA GLN A 142 31.88 0.39 -23.23
C GLN A 142 32.60 -0.94 -23.47
#